data_AF-A0A815N3U0-F1
#
_entry.id   AF-A0A815N3U0-F1
#
_cell.length_a   1.000
_cell.length_b   1.000
_cell.length_c   1.000
_cell.angle_alpha   90.00
_cell.angle_beta   90.00
_cell.angle_gamma   90.00
#
_symmetry.space_group_name_H-M   'P 1'
#
loop_
_entity.id
_entity.type
_entity.pdbx_description
1 polymer ?
#
loop_
_entity_poly.entity_id
_entity_poly.type
_entity_poly.pdbx_seq_one_letter_code
_entity_poly.pdbx_strand_id
1 'polypeptide(L)'
;MTELLDLPDEMILAIFNKVKPQVFLLCSMIDIGNNRLEQLALSKCHSIDLTFNYGHSSYRSLIERFYFYILPYISNNIQSLSLNLIHLLHFDTILKYYNEITFSLTHLKIILCRFHCKSGKQFKIGHVSRNDDHIISDITSISCPNLKELTITCYRNILHYDRFILLFPRLSTVEHLTLLLGVGANRFGLDHFIDGFDLQRNVISQMPHLRQFNFYIRSILKDAPQINIDILRQSFLEQRIQQFVDCTLDYFNNHYGQCQVFSLPFIGTRLDFISNRFPLFDVTNTFSNVTTLLLFDDIKPFEHNFFERVTQALPHLKTLNVFNLLEQEETKNTATKLIVFSHLVALILHDIHMDYAEQFLCRSHLPRLIELFIRNDALLLIIANNDQQAKNNCANVERLRIVEPWIEPTNAHLNFFPSI
;
A
#
# COMPACT_ATOMS: atom_id res chain seq x y z
N MET A 1 -14.30 -1.29 25.82
CA MET A 1 -15.19 -2.46 25.82
C MET A 1 -16.03 -2.34 24.58
N THR A 2 -15.73 -3.12 23.56
CA THR A 2 -16.49 -3.21 22.31
C THR A 2 -17.48 -4.35 22.45
N GLU A 3 -18.75 -4.04 22.55
CA GLU A 3 -19.82 -5.03 22.37
C GLU A 3 -19.97 -5.27 20.87
N LEU A 4 -19.47 -6.43 20.42
CA LEU A 4 -19.92 -7.07 19.20
C LEU A 4 -21.31 -7.65 19.50
N LEU A 5 -22.30 -7.28 18.69
CA LEU A 5 -23.66 -7.82 18.78
C LEU A 5 -23.61 -9.35 18.58
N ASP A 6 -23.99 -10.08 19.63
CA ASP A 6 -24.10 -11.54 19.63
C ASP A 6 -25.21 -12.00 18.69
N LEU A 7 -24.91 -13.01 17.88
CA LEU A 7 -25.93 -13.78 17.18
C LEU A 7 -26.79 -14.53 18.21
N PRO A 8 -28.11 -14.68 17.99
CA PRO A 8 -28.97 -15.45 18.88
C PRO A 8 -28.46 -16.89 19.04
N ASP A 9 -28.48 -17.38 20.28
CA ASP A 9 -27.96 -18.70 20.66
C ASP A 9 -28.56 -19.84 19.81
N GLU A 10 -29.80 -19.70 19.33
CA GLU A 10 -30.44 -20.71 18.49
C GLU A 10 -29.78 -20.85 17.10
N MET A 11 -29.25 -19.76 16.54
CA MET A 11 -28.52 -19.79 15.26
C MET A 11 -27.13 -20.39 15.42
N ILE A 12 -26.45 -20.06 16.52
CA ILE A 12 -25.17 -20.67 16.89
C ILE A 12 -25.33 -22.18 17.08
N LEU A 13 -26.38 -22.62 17.77
CA LEU A 13 -26.73 -24.04 17.95
C LEU A 13 -27.09 -24.74 16.64
N ALA A 14 -27.78 -24.09 15.70
CA ALA A 14 -28.07 -24.65 14.38
C ALA A 14 -26.80 -24.86 13.54
N ILE A 15 -25.83 -23.94 13.64
CA ILE A 15 -24.50 -24.06 13.02
C ILE A 15 -23.72 -25.23 13.68
N PHE A 16 -23.68 -25.29 15.01
CA PHE A 16 -22.99 -26.37 15.74
C PHE A 16 -23.61 -27.76 15.50
N ASN A 17 -24.92 -27.84 15.32
CA ASN A 17 -25.61 -29.12 15.09
C ASN A 17 -25.46 -29.63 13.65
N LYS A 18 -25.29 -28.74 12.66
CA LYS A 18 -24.96 -29.13 11.29
C LYS A 18 -23.46 -29.39 11.07
N VAL A 19 -22.60 -28.83 11.93
CA VAL A 19 -21.14 -28.97 11.86
C VAL A 19 -20.63 -29.86 13.01
N LYS A 20 -20.92 -31.17 12.98
CA LYS A 20 -20.15 -32.16 13.76
C LYS A 20 -19.22 -32.93 12.82
N PRO A 21 -17.88 -32.95 13.04
CA PRO A 21 -17.15 -32.73 14.29
C PRO A 21 -16.09 -31.62 14.17
N GLN A 22 -16.45 -30.34 14.28
CA GLN A 22 -15.43 -29.28 14.16
C GLN A 22 -15.66 -28.06 15.09
N VAL A 23 -16.04 -28.31 16.34
CA VAL A 23 -16.06 -27.28 17.40
C VAL A 23 -14.71 -26.55 17.52
N PHE A 24 -13.61 -27.24 17.21
CA PHE A 24 -12.25 -26.68 17.20
C PHE A 24 -12.01 -25.64 16.09
N LEU A 25 -12.73 -25.73 14.96
CA LEU A 25 -12.67 -24.74 13.86
C LEU A 25 -13.15 -23.38 14.36
N LEU A 26 -14.36 -23.38 14.93
CA LEU A 26 -15.06 -22.17 15.35
C LEU A 26 -14.29 -21.47 16.49
N CYS A 27 -13.72 -22.23 17.43
CA CYS A 27 -12.86 -21.67 18.47
C CYS A 27 -11.59 -20.98 17.92
N SER A 28 -11.09 -21.39 16.75
CA SER A 28 -9.96 -20.71 16.08
C SER A 28 -10.37 -19.51 15.22
N MET A 29 -11.68 -19.26 15.07
CA MET A 29 -12.26 -18.22 14.21
C MET A 29 -12.88 -17.07 15.01
N ILE A 30 -12.78 -17.07 16.35
CA ILE A 30 -13.33 -16.06 17.26
C ILE A 30 -12.77 -14.64 16.99
N ASP A 31 -11.61 -14.52 16.34
CA ASP A 31 -11.01 -13.23 15.95
C ASP A 31 -11.47 -12.71 14.57
N ILE A 32 -12.34 -13.42 13.86
CA ILE A 32 -12.86 -13.02 12.54
C ILE A 32 -14.27 -12.41 12.72
N GLY A 33 -14.39 -11.08 12.64
CA GLY A 33 -15.65 -10.34 12.85
C GLY A 33 -16.83 -10.90 12.05
N ASN A 34 -17.96 -11.14 12.74
CA ASN A 34 -18.95 -12.13 12.33
C ASN A 34 -20.28 -11.55 11.78
N ASN A 35 -20.55 -11.93 10.53
CA ASN A 35 -21.81 -11.90 9.76
C ASN A 35 -21.56 -12.63 8.41
N ARG A 36 -20.29 -12.60 7.94
CA ARG A 36 -19.83 -13.32 6.74
C ARG A 36 -19.68 -14.85 6.94
N LEU A 37 -19.49 -15.32 8.17
CA LEU A 37 -19.30 -16.75 8.47
C LEU A 37 -20.57 -17.56 8.29
N GLU A 38 -21.74 -16.96 8.56
CA GLU A 38 -23.03 -17.57 8.27
C GLU A 38 -23.22 -17.79 6.76
N GLN A 39 -22.85 -16.81 5.94
CA GLN A 39 -22.92 -16.92 4.48
C GLN A 39 -21.95 -17.96 3.92
N LEU A 40 -20.81 -18.17 4.58
CA LEU A 40 -19.84 -19.21 4.27
C LEU A 40 -20.36 -20.61 4.61
N ALA A 41 -20.95 -20.78 5.80
CA ALA A 41 -21.58 -22.03 6.20
C ALA A 41 -22.78 -22.41 5.30
N LEU A 42 -23.42 -21.40 4.70
CA LEU A 42 -24.52 -21.58 3.75
C LEU A 42 -24.09 -21.76 2.29
N SER A 43 -22.78 -21.85 1.98
CA SER A 43 -22.24 -21.97 0.61
C SER A 43 -22.75 -20.92 -0.39
N LYS A 44 -23.14 -19.72 0.10
CA LYS A 44 -23.67 -18.63 -0.72
C LYS A 44 -22.62 -17.60 -1.16
N CYS A 45 -21.37 -17.74 -0.70
CA CYS A 45 -20.35 -16.71 -0.87
C CYS A 45 -19.41 -17.02 -2.05
N HIS A 46 -19.45 -16.21 -3.10
CA HIS A 46 -18.61 -16.40 -4.29
C HIS A 46 -17.21 -15.76 -4.15
N SER A 47 -17.02 -14.90 -3.15
CA SER A 47 -15.76 -14.19 -2.86
C SER A 47 -15.55 -14.01 -1.35
N ILE A 48 -14.32 -14.18 -0.86
CA ILE A 48 -13.98 -14.06 0.55
C ILE A 48 -12.78 -13.12 0.74
N ASP A 49 -12.90 -12.14 1.64
CA ASP A 49 -11.75 -11.37 2.13
C ASP A 49 -11.40 -11.75 3.56
N LEU A 50 -10.17 -12.21 3.79
CA LEU A 50 -9.63 -12.53 5.11
C LEU A 50 -8.51 -11.56 5.47
N THR A 51 -8.64 -10.92 6.63
CA THR A 51 -7.62 -10.03 7.18
C THR A 51 -7.10 -10.57 8.49
N PHE A 52 -5.80 -10.85 8.56
CA PHE A 52 -5.11 -11.26 9.77
C PHE A 52 -4.38 -10.03 10.35
N ASN A 53 -4.87 -9.45 11.46
CA ASN A 53 -4.23 -8.34 12.19
C ASN A 53 -3.42 -8.88 13.40
N TYR A 54 -2.15 -8.49 13.59
CA TYR A 54 -1.17 -9.28 14.39
C TYR A 54 -0.72 -8.68 15.75
N GLY A 55 -0.11 -9.56 16.58
CA GLY A 55 0.74 -9.23 17.74
C GLY A 55 1.54 -10.34 18.46
N HIS A 56 1.41 -11.64 18.15
CA HIS A 56 1.92 -12.77 18.99
C HIS A 56 2.32 -14.02 18.18
N SER A 57 3.02 -14.99 18.79
CA SER A 57 3.63 -16.18 18.16
C SER A 57 2.70 -17.39 17.95
N SER A 58 1.46 -17.36 18.46
CA SER A 58 0.49 -18.46 18.34
C SER A 58 -0.15 -18.60 16.95
N TYR A 59 0.08 -17.66 16.02
CA TYR A 59 -0.70 -17.54 14.79
C TYR A 59 -0.29 -18.43 13.62
N ARG A 60 0.91 -19.03 13.64
CA ARG A 60 1.24 -20.11 12.69
C ARG A 60 0.17 -21.20 12.77
N SER A 61 -0.26 -21.53 13.98
CA SER A 61 -1.33 -22.51 14.20
C SER A 61 -2.70 -22.06 13.66
N LEU A 62 -3.00 -20.76 13.62
CA LEU A 62 -4.29 -20.24 13.14
C LEU A 62 -4.35 -20.22 11.62
N ILE A 63 -3.25 -19.83 10.98
CA ILE A 63 -3.05 -19.90 9.53
C ILE A 63 -3.07 -21.37 9.07
N GLU A 64 -2.30 -22.23 9.73
CA GLU A 64 -2.32 -23.68 9.48
C GLU A 64 -3.73 -24.23 9.70
N ARG A 65 -4.43 -23.85 10.77
CA ARG A 65 -5.82 -24.30 11.01
C ARG A 65 -6.77 -23.86 9.91
N PHE A 66 -6.67 -22.61 9.46
CA PHE A 66 -7.47 -22.13 8.33
C PHE A 66 -7.21 -22.96 7.07
N TYR A 67 -5.95 -23.22 6.75
CA TYR A 67 -5.63 -24.02 5.56
C TYR A 67 -5.98 -25.48 5.68
N PHE A 68 -5.72 -26.11 6.82
CA PHE A 68 -5.97 -27.54 7.00
C PHE A 68 -7.44 -27.87 7.20
N TYR A 69 -8.20 -26.97 7.81
CA TYR A 69 -9.52 -27.32 8.28
C TYR A 69 -10.64 -26.44 7.73
N ILE A 70 -10.38 -25.22 7.26
CA ILE A 70 -11.45 -24.35 6.73
C ILE A 70 -11.43 -24.35 5.21
N LEU A 71 -10.27 -24.08 4.62
CA LEU A 71 -10.10 -23.94 3.17
C LEU A 71 -10.60 -25.17 2.36
N PRO A 72 -10.36 -26.44 2.76
CA PRO A 72 -10.82 -27.60 2.00
C PRO A 72 -12.35 -27.73 1.91
N TYR A 73 -13.08 -27.14 2.87
CA TYR A 73 -14.54 -27.26 2.94
C TYR A 73 -15.25 -26.15 2.16
N ILE A 74 -14.61 -24.99 2.02
CA ILE A 74 -15.16 -23.83 1.30
C ILE A 74 -14.62 -23.72 -0.14
N SER A 75 -13.51 -24.39 -0.44
CA SER A 75 -12.77 -24.33 -1.71
C SER A 75 -13.62 -24.54 -2.96
N ASN A 76 -14.57 -25.48 -2.91
CA ASN A 76 -15.45 -25.82 -4.03
C ASN A 76 -16.56 -24.80 -4.30
N ASN A 77 -16.77 -23.87 -3.37
CA ASN A 77 -17.88 -22.91 -3.42
C ASN A 77 -17.40 -21.47 -3.66
N ILE A 78 -16.09 -21.26 -3.75
CA ILE A 78 -15.49 -19.92 -3.87
C ILE A 78 -14.77 -19.80 -5.20
N GLN A 79 -14.99 -18.68 -5.89
CA GLN A 79 -14.31 -18.35 -7.14
C GLN A 79 -13.21 -17.31 -6.92
N SER A 80 -13.32 -16.53 -5.83
CA SER A 80 -12.37 -15.47 -5.49
C SER A 80 -11.95 -15.51 -4.01
N LEU A 81 -10.66 -15.35 -3.75
CA LEU A 81 -10.10 -15.32 -2.39
C LEU A 81 -9.10 -14.18 -2.26
N SER A 82 -9.33 -13.27 -1.29
CA SER A 82 -8.37 -12.27 -0.86
C SER A 82 -7.76 -12.64 0.49
N LEU A 83 -6.43 -12.77 0.53
CA LEU A 83 -5.67 -13.03 1.75
C LEU A 83 -4.78 -11.83 2.08
N ASN A 84 -4.97 -11.22 3.26
CA ASN A 84 -4.06 -10.19 3.77
C ASN A 84 -3.09 -10.81 4.79
N LEU A 85 -1.87 -11.09 4.34
CA LEU A 85 -0.84 -11.76 5.12
C LEU A 85 0.25 -10.75 5.50
N ILE A 86 0.81 -10.90 6.69
CA ILE A 86 1.90 -10.02 7.13
C ILE A 86 3.29 -10.56 6.74
N HIS A 87 3.40 -11.88 6.52
CA HIS A 87 4.68 -12.55 6.30
C HIS A 87 4.67 -13.47 5.06
N LEU A 88 5.68 -13.31 4.22
CA LEU A 88 5.99 -14.16 3.05
C LEU A 88 6.10 -15.65 3.39
N LEU A 89 6.59 -15.99 4.60
CA LEU A 89 6.81 -17.38 5.01
C LEU A 89 5.52 -18.24 4.95
N HIS A 90 4.35 -17.62 4.97
CA HIS A 90 3.07 -18.32 4.83
C HIS A 90 2.59 -18.45 3.39
N PHE A 91 3.19 -17.72 2.43
CA PHE A 91 2.82 -17.77 1.02
C PHE A 91 3.12 -19.14 0.40
N ASP A 92 4.29 -19.68 0.71
CA ASP A 92 4.71 -21.02 0.31
C ASP A 92 3.79 -22.10 0.88
N THR A 93 3.44 -21.95 2.16
CA THR A 93 2.46 -22.80 2.85
C THR A 93 1.09 -22.74 2.17
N ILE A 94 0.62 -21.55 1.81
CA ILE A 94 -0.64 -21.34 1.07
C ILE A 94 -0.61 -22.08 -0.26
N LEU A 95 0.44 -21.85 -1.05
CA LEU A 95 0.52 -22.43 -2.37
C LEU A 95 0.67 -23.93 -2.31
N LYS A 96 1.43 -24.48 -1.35
CA LYS A 96 1.52 -25.93 -1.13
C LYS A 96 0.13 -26.53 -0.91
N TYR A 97 -0.64 -25.98 0.04
CA TYR A 97 -2.00 -26.46 0.32
C TYR A 97 -2.97 -26.23 -0.84
N TYR A 98 -2.74 -25.20 -1.65
CA TYR A 98 -3.58 -24.95 -2.81
C TYR A 98 -3.57 -26.14 -3.81
N ASN A 99 -2.46 -26.89 -3.93
CA ASN A 99 -2.42 -28.02 -4.88
C ASN A 99 -2.96 -29.32 -4.31
N GLU A 100 -2.99 -29.44 -2.98
CA GLU A 100 -3.49 -30.64 -2.29
C GLU A 100 -5.02 -30.72 -2.33
N ILE A 101 -5.69 -29.62 -2.68
CA ILE A 101 -7.15 -29.51 -2.71
C ILE A 101 -7.55 -29.11 -4.14
N THR A 102 -8.50 -29.81 -4.74
CA THR A 102 -9.07 -29.44 -6.05
C THR A 102 -9.94 -28.18 -5.90
N PHE A 103 -9.43 -27.01 -6.31
CA PHE A 103 -10.17 -25.75 -6.22
C PHE A 103 -10.95 -25.41 -7.50
N SER A 104 -12.13 -24.80 -7.35
CA SER A 104 -12.84 -24.03 -8.40
C SER A 104 -12.38 -22.56 -8.48
N LEU A 105 -11.34 -22.19 -7.73
CA LEU A 105 -10.89 -20.81 -7.58
C LEU A 105 -10.28 -20.30 -8.90
N THR A 106 -10.86 -19.23 -9.43
CA THR A 106 -10.40 -18.56 -10.66
C THR A 106 -9.60 -17.29 -10.36
N HIS A 107 -9.79 -16.71 -9.17
CA HIS A 107 -9.22 -15.42 -8.75
C HIS A 107 -8.55 -15.53 -7.38
N LEU A 108 -7.28 -15.12 -7.27
CA LEU A 108 -6.55 -15.05 -6.01
C LEU A 108 -5.90 -13.68 -5.85
N LYS A 109 -6.26 -12.99 -4.76
CA LYS A 109 -5.65 -11.72 -4.36
C LYS A 109 -4.85 -11.93 -3.08
N ILE A 110 -3.57 -11.61 -3.11
CA ILE A 110 -2.70 -11.72 -1.95
C ILE A 110 -2.12 -10.35 -1.64
N ILE A 111 -2.52 -9.82 -0.49
CA ILE A 111 -2.03 -8.57 0.05
C ILE A 111 -0.99 -8.94 1.10
N LEU A 112 0.28 -8.63 0.84
CA LEU A 112 1.35 -8.75 1.80
C LEU A 112 1.62 -7.39 2.43
N CYS A 113 1.00 -7.10 3.58
CA CYS A 113 1.12 -5.80 4.22
C CYS A 113 1.51 -5.96 5.69
N ARG A 114 2.61 -5.33 6.12
CA ARG A 114 2.84 -5.07 7.56
C ARG A 114 2.47 -3.60 7.80
N PHE A 115 1.63 -3.31 8.79
CA PHE A 115 1.53 -1.98 9.41
C PHE A 115 1.31 -2.16 10.91
N HIS A 116 2.30 -1.76 11.70
CA HIS A 116 2.09 -1.27 13.06
C HIS A 116 2.84 0.06 13.17
N CYS A 117 2.11 1.14 13.42
CA CYS A 117 2.60 2.26 14.22
C CYS A 117 1.52 2.56 15.25
N LYS A 118 1.71 2.06 16.46
CA LYS A 118 0.93 2.42 17.65
C LYS A 118 1.87 2.62 18.83
N SER A 119 2.77 3.59 18.69
CA SER A 119 3.36 4.36 19.80
C SER A 119 4.39 5.31 19.23
N GLY A 120 4.24 6.61 19.46
CA GLY A 120 5.26 7.63 19.20
C GLY A 120 6.48 7.48 20.11
N LYS A 121 7.17 6.34 20.06
CA LYS A 121 8.47 6.13 20.67
C LYS A 121 9.42 5.56 19.62
N GLN A 122 10.53 6.27 19.41
CA GLN A 122 11.63 5.81 18.57
C GLN A 122 12.11 4.44 19.03
N PHE A 123 11.97 3.43 18.18
CA PHE A 123 12.76 2.21 18.31
C PHE A 123 14.07 2.41 17.55
N LYS A 124 15.19 2.45 18.30
CA LYS A 124 16.50 2.14 17.73
C LYS A 124 16.40 0.77 17.06
N ILE A 125 16.74 0.71 15.78
CA ILE A 125 16.86 -0.55 15.03
C ILE A 125 17.99 -1.35 15.68
N GLY A 126 17.62 -2.23 16.61
CA GLY A 126 18.44 -3.37 16.98
C GLY A 126 18.42 -4.34 15.81
N HIS A 127 19.61 -4.66 15.29
CA HIS A 127 19.85 -5.75 14.36
C HIS A 127 19.03 -7.00 14.74
N VAL A 128 18.04 -7.35 13.93
CA VAL A 128 17.47 -8.72 13.96
C VAL A 128 18.39 -9.57 13.10
N SER A 129 19.07 -10.53 13.72
CA SER A 129 20.01 -11.41 13.05
C SER A 129 19.32 -12.26 11.99
N ARG A 130 19.98 -12.37 10.83
CA ARG A 130 19.74 -13.35 9.77
C ARG A 130 19.73 -14.77 10.35
N ASN A 131 18.77 -15.60 9.93
CA ASN A 131 18.89 -17.03 9.65
C ASN A 131 17.49 -17.60 9.30
N ASP A 132 16.99 -17.30 8.09
CA ASP A 132 15.75 -17.88 7.53
C ASP A 132 15.96 -18.21 6.03
N ASP A 133 17.08 -18.87 5.72
CA ASP A 133 17.50 -19.26 4.37
C ASP A 133 17.12 -20.71 3.99
N HIS A 134 16.41 -21.44 4.87
CA HIS A 134 16.23 -22.90 4.72
C HIS A 134 14.84 -23.41 4.29
N ILE A 135 13.88 -22.56 3.88
CA ILE A 135 12.49 -23.02 3.64
C ILE A 135 12.12 -23.21 2.15
N ILE A 136 12.96 -22.80 1.20
CA ILE A 136 12.54 -22.73 -0.23
C ILE A 136 12.87 -23.98 -1.05
N SER A 137 13.76 -24.87 -0.57
CA SER A 137 14.19 -26.06 -1.33
C SER A 137 13.11 -27.14 -1.49
N ASP A 138 12.06 -27.14 -0.67
CA ASP A 138 11.22 -28.33 -0.46
C ASP A 138 9.86 -28.29 -1.19
N ILE A 139 9.67 -27.35 -2.10
CA ILE A 139 8.39 -27.18 -2.77
C ILE A 139 8.62 -27.40 -4.25
N THR A 140 8.46 -28.63 -4.74
CA THR A 140 8.73 -29.01 -6.13
C THR A 140 7.47 -29.24 -6.96
N SER A 141 6.27 -29.14 -6.37
CA SER A 141 5.01 -29.56 -7.03
C SER A 141 3.82 -28.63 -6.80
N ILE A 142 3.98 -27.32 -7.03
CA ILE A 142 2.82 -26.41 -7.09
C ILE A 142 2.32 -26.31 -8.54
N SER A 143 1.04 -26.61 -8.77
CA SER A 143 0.32 -26.34 -10.01
C SER A 143 -1.09 -25.86 -9.69
N CYS A 144 -1.44 -24.65 -10.12
CA CYS A 144 -2.76 -24.07 -9.90
C CYS A 144 -3.55 -24.02 -11.21
N PRO A 145 -4.06 -25.15 -11.76
CA PRO A 145 -4.52 -25.22 -13.15
C PRO A 145 -5.70 -24.27 -13.46
N ASN A 146 -6.53 -23.97 -12.46
CA ASN A 146 -7.74 -23.15 -12.60
C ASN A 146 -7.51 -21.66 -12.30
N LEU A 147 -6.36 -21.27 -11.77
CA LEU A 147 -6.09 -19.88 -11.43
C LEU A 147 -5.86 -19.05 -12.70
N LYS A 148 -6.75 -18.10 -12.96
CA LYS A 148 -6.69 -17.22 -14.14
C LYS A 148 -6.21 -15.82 -13.82
N GLU A 149 -6.50 -15.34 -12.62
CA GLU A 149 -6.12 -13.99 -12.19
C GLU A 149 -5.39 -14.00 -10.86
N LEU A 150 -4.26 -13.32 -10.83
CA LEU A 150 -3.43 -13.18 -9.63
C LEU A 150 -3.09 -11.71 -9.38
N THR A 151 -3.37 -11.24 -8.18
CA THR A 151 -2.92 -9.92 -7.70
C THR A 151 -1.99 -10.10 -6.51
N ILE A 152 -0.76 -9.61 -6.62
CA ILE A 152 0.21 -9.58 -5.53
C ILE A 152 0.48 -8.12 -5.19
N THR A 153 0.29 -7.77 -3.93
CA THR A 153 0.53 -6.41 -3.43
C THR A 153 1.44 -6.44 -2.24
N CYS A 154 2.54 -5.70 -2.28
CA CYS A 154 3.46 -5.54 -1.17
C CYS A 154 4.21 -4.21 -1.27
N TYR A 155 3.87 -3.27 -0.39
CA TYR A 155 4.40 -1.90 -0.44
C TYR A 155 5.70 -1.68 0.37
N ARG A 156 6.29 -2.74 0.96
CA ARG A 156 7.45 -2.62 1.86
C ARG A 156 8.76 -3.09 1.23
N ASN A 157 9.82 -2.34 1.55
CA ASN A 157 11.22 -2.53 1.11
C ASN A 157 11.93 -3.79 1.65
N ILE A 158 11.19 -4.86 1.92
CA ILE A 158 11.70 -6.06 2.60
C ILE A 158 11.55 -7.29 1.69
N LEU A 159 10.87 -7.17 0.56
CA LEU A 159 10.68 -8.31 -0.31
C LEU A 159 11.98 -8.76 -0.99
N HIS A 160 12.20 -10.06 -0.92
CA HIS A 160 13.10 -10.77 -1.81
C HIS A 160 12.33 -11.05 -3.09
N TYR A 161 12.47 -10.17 -4.08
CA TYR A 161 11.91 -10.38 -5.42
C TYR A 161 12.28 -11.77 -5.96
N ASP A 162 13.52 -12.22 -5.72
CA ASP A 162 14.00 -13.58 -6.02
C ASP A 162 13.13 -14.72 -5.48
N ARG A 163 12.45 -14.53 -4.35
CA ARG A 163 11.55 -15.57 -3.81
C ARG A 163 10.27 -15.66 -4.63
N PHE A 164 9.79 -14.54 -5.16
CA PHE A 164 8.60 -14.51 -6.00
C PHE A 164 8.84 -15.07 -7.39
N ILE A 165 10.00 -14.77 -7.99
CA ILE A 165 10.28 -15.25 -9.36
C ILE A 165 10.31 -16.78 -9.43
N LEU A 166 10.68 -17.47 -8.35
CA LEU A 166 10.65 -18.93 -8.27
C LEU A 166 9.22 -19.53 -8.32
N LEU A 167 8.21 -18.70 -8.10
CA LEU A 167 6.80 -19.10 -8.07
C LEU A 167 6.14 -18.94 -9.44
N PHE A 168 6.59 -18.00 -10.27
CA PHE A 168 5.97 -17.73 -11.56
C PHE A 168 5.96 -18.92 -12.54
N PRO A 169 7.01 -19.76 -12.66
CA PRO A 169 6.96 -20.97 -13.50
C PRO A 169 5.82 -21.92 -13.10
N ARG A 170 5.41 -21.89 -11.82
CA ARG A 170 4.38 -22.75 -11.23
C ARG A 170 2.97 -22.18 -11.38
N LEU A 171 2.88 -20.92 -11.80
CA LEU A 171 1.66 -20.16 -12.02
C LEU A 171 1.43 -19.93 -13.52
N SER A 172 1.94 -20.84 -14.35
CA SER A 172 1.97 -20.72 -15.82
C SER A 172 0.58 -20.61 -16.45
N THR A 173 -0.48 -21.02 -15.76
CA THR A 173 -1.89 -20.96 -16.18
C THR A 173 -2.56 -19.61 -15.99
N VAL A 174 -1.95 -18.70 -15.22
CA VAL A 174 -2.45 -17.35 -14.98
C VAL A 174 -2.46 -16.55 -16.27
N GLU A 175 -3.61 -15.94 -16.57
CA GLU A 175 -3.83 -15.12 -17.76
C GLU A 175 -3.72 -13.62 -17.45
N HIS A 176 -4.06 -13.20 -16.22
CA HIS A 176 -3.95 -11.81 -15.78
C HIS A 176 -3.15 -11.72 -14.49
N LEU A 177 -2.03 -10.99 -14.53
CA LEU A 177 -1.18 -10.75 -13.37
C LEU A 177 -1.18 -9.26 -13.02
N THR A 178 -1.34 -8.96 -11.73
CA THR A 178 -1.12 -7.62 -11.18
C THR A 178 -0.04 -7.68 -10.09
N LEU A 179 1.05 -6.93 -10.27
CA LEU A 179 2.16 -6.85 -9.29
C LEU A 179 2.34 -5.43 -8.77
N LEU A 180 2.07 -5.18 -7.49
CA LEU A 180 2.37 -3.91 -6.82
C LEU A 180 3.47 -4.17 -5.78
N LEU A 181 4.73 -3.85 -6.06
CA LEU A 181 5.90 -4.30 -5.30
C LEU A 181 6.79 -3.13 -4.85
N GLY A 182 7.22 -3.18 -3.58
CA GLY A 182 8.35 -2.43 -3.05
C GLY A 182 9.54 -3.35 -2.86
N VAL A 183 10.67 -3.04 -3.50
CA VAL A 183 11.90 -3.82 -3.45
C VAL A 183 12.97 -3.01 -2.72
N GLY A 184 13.58 -3.61 -1.72
CA GLY A 184 14.60 -2.95 -0.89
C GLY A 184 15.97 -2.90 -1.57
N ALA A 185 16.78 -1.93 -1.15
CA ALA A 185 18.15 -1.76 -1.63
C ALA A 185 19.08 -2.92 -1.23
N ASN A 186 20.02 -3.23 -2.12
CA ASN A 186 21.29 -3.91 -1.83
C ASN A 186 21.21 -5.32 -1.22
N ARG A 187 20.40 -6.23 -1.78
CA ARG A 187 20.63 -7.67 -1.58
C ARG A 187 21.18 -8.43 -2.80
N PHE A 188 21.04 -7.88 -4.00
CA PHE A 188 21.41 -8.57 -5.25
C PHE A 188 22.61 -7.93 -5.97
N GLY A 189 23.34 -7.05 -5.28
CA GLY A 189 24.44 -6.26 -5.84
C GLY A 189 24.10 -4.77 -5.89
N LEU A 190 25.12 -3.95 -6.17
CA LEU A 190 25.02 -2.49 -6.23
C LEU A 190 24.13 -1.98 -7.39
N ASP A 191 23.80 -2.85 -8.35
CA ASP A 191 23.19 -2.47 -9.63
C ASP A 191 21.85 -3.17 -9.92
N HIS A 192 21.29 -3.97 -9.00
CA HIS A 192 20.09 -4.73 -9.31
C HIS A 192 18.81 -3.90 -9.08
N PHE A 193 18.27 -3.38 -10.18
CA PHE A 193 16.90 -2.87 -10.28
C PHE A 193 16.11 -3.73 -11.27
N ILE A 194 14.79 -3.74 -11.12
CA ILE A 194 13.91 -4.52 -11.99
C ILE A 194 13.62 -3.69 -13.25
N ASP A 195 14.26 -4.06 -14.35
CA ASP A 195 14.06 -3.49 -15.67
C ASP A 195 13.16 -4.37 -16.54
N GLY A 196 12.98 -3.98 -17.80
CA GLY A 196 12.14 -4.72 -18.71
C GLY A 196 12.72 -6.08 -19.12
N PHE A 197 14.03 -6.23 -19.18
CA PHE A 197 14.67 -7.52 -19.48
C PHE A 197 14.51 -8.49 -18.31
N ASP A 198 14.58 -7.99 -17.08
CA ASP A 198 14.38 -8.78 -15.88
C ASP A 198 12.94 -9.31 -15.79
N LEU A 199 11.94 -8.43 -15.97
CA LEU A 199 10.54 -8.85 -16.01
C LEU A 199 10.28 -9.84 -17.16
N GLN A 200 10.87 -9.61 -18.32
CA GLN A 200 10.74 -10.51 -19.46
C GLN A 200 11.28 -11.91 -19.13
N ARG A 201 12.48 -12.00 -18.55
CA ARG A 201 13.14 -13.26 -18.21
C ARG A 201 12.45 -14.00 -17.07
N ASN A 202 12.14 -13.27 -15.99
CA ASN A 202 11.76 -13.87 -14.71
C ASN A 202 10.25 -14.01 -14.55
N VAL A 203 9.45 -13.23 -15.27
CA VAL A 203 7.98 -13.25 -15.15
C VAL A 203 7.35 -13.67 -16.48
N ILE A 204 7.52 -12.86 -17.53
CA ILE A 204 6.77 -13.03 -18.79
C ILE A 204 7.10 -14.35 -19.48
N SER A 205 8.38 -14.73 -19.53
CA SER A 205 8.82 -15.98 -20.16
C SER A 205 8.41 -17.22 -19.37
N GLN A 206 8.20 -17.08 -18.05
CA GLN A 206 7.77 -18.18 -17.17
C GLN A 206 6.25 -18.38 -17.17
N MET A 207 5.49 -17.43 -17.71
CA MET A 207 4.03 -17.42 -17.71
C MET A 207 3.51 -17.34 -19.16
N PRO A 208 3.56 -18.45 -19.94
CA PRO A 208 3.24 -18.44 -21.36
C PRO A 208 1.79 -18.02 -21.65
N HIS A 209 0.86 -18.30 -20.74
CA HIS A 209 -0.56 -17.94 -20.89
C HIS A 209 -0.89 -16.51 -20.44
N LEU A 210 0.09 -15.75 -19.94
CA LEU A 210 -0.11 -14.38 -19.49
C LEU A 210 -0.51 -13.47 -20.67
N ARG A 211 -1.72 -12.92 -20.61
CA ARG A 211 -2.32 -12.02 -21.60
C ARG A 211 -2.28 -10.57 -21.14
N GLN A 212 -2.41 -10.34 -19.84
CA GLN A 212 -2.33 -9.01 -19.23
C GLN A 212 -1.39 -9.04 -18.03
N PHE A 213 -0.52 -8.06 -17.94
CA PHE A 213 0.43 -7.96 -16.85
C PHE A 213 0.54 -6.53 -16.31
N ASN A 214 -0.34 -6.12 -15.40
CA ASN A 214 -0.24 -4.78 -14.83
C ASN A 214 0.78 -4.78 -13.68
N PHE A 215 1.54 -3.70 -13.53
CA PHE A 215 2.48 -3.61 -12.42
C PHE A 215 2.80 -2.19 -11.97
N TYR A 216 3.27 -2.08 -10.73
CA TYR A 216 3.95 -0.94 -10.14
C TYR A 216 5.06 -1.48 -9.25
N ILE A 217 6.30 -1.21 -9.60
CA ILE A 217 7.48 -1.71 -8.92
C ILE A 217 8.32 -0.51 -8.49
N ARG A 218 8.46 -0.32 -7.18
CA ARG A 218 9.38 0.65 -6.58
C ARG A 218 10.63 -0.08 -6.10
N SER A 219 11.76 0.19 -6.70
CA SER A 219 13.07 -0.28 -6.27
C SER A 219 13.80 0.83 -5.52
N ILE A 220 14.27 0.57 -4.31
CA ILE A 220 15.16 1.49 -3.60
C ILE A 220 16.59 1.24 -4.06
N LEU A 221 17.24 2.31 -4.47
CA LEU A 221 18.63 2.32 -4.89
C LEU A 221 19.46 2.83 -3.70
N LYS A 222 20.53 2.15 -3.33
CA LYS A 222 21.45 2.65 -2.30
C LYS A 222 22.87 2.50 -2.81
N ASP A 223 23.59 3.62 -2.82
CA ASP A 223 24.95 3.71 -3.37
C ASP A 223 25.01 3.30 -4.86
N ALA A 224 23.87 3.33 -5.56
CA ALA A 224 23.78 2.92 -6.96
C ALA A 224 24.33 4.04 -7.87
N PRO A 225 24.99 3.68 -8.98
CA PRO A 225 25.40 4.65 -9.99
C PRO A 225 24.18 5.37 -10.60
N GLN A 226 24.43 6.48 -11.29
CA GLN A 226 23.40 7.14 -12.08
C GLN A 226 22.97 6.22 -13.23
N ILE A 227 21.70 5.85 -13.22
CA ILE A 227 21.06 5.02 -14.23
C ILE A 227 20.52 5.96 -15.31
N ASN A 228 20.71 5.58 -16.57
CA ASN A 228 20.09 6.28 -17.68
C ASN A 228 18.62 5.84 -17.80
N ILE A 229 17.69 6.77 -17.53
CA ILE A 229 16.25 6.51 -17.58
C ILE A 229 15.76 6.11 -18.97
N ASP A 230 16.40 6.58 -20.04
CA ASP A 230 16.01 6.23 -21.41
C ASP A 230 16.34 4.78 -21.72
N ILE A 231 17.49 4.28 -21.25
CA ILE A 231 17.84 2.85 -21.37
C ILE A 231 16.82 2.00 -20.61
N LEU A 232 16.44 2.42 -19.41
CA LEU A 232 15.40 1.75 -18.63
C LEU A 232 14.08 1.71 -19.40
N ARG A 233 13.61 2.84 -19.96
CA ARG A 233 12.38 2.88 -20.78
C ARG A 233 12.45 1.96 -21.99
N GLN A 234 13.58 1.97 -22.72
CA GLN A 234 13.79 1.15 -23.91
C GLN A 234 13.69 -0.35 -23.60
N SER A 235 14.14 -0.79 -22.42
CA SER A 235 14.06 -2.21 -22.01
C SER A 235 12.62 -2.75 -21.94
N PHE A 236 11.60 -1.88 -21.85
CA PHE A 236 10.19 -2.28 -21.83
C PHE A 236 9.54 -2.33 -23.22
N LEU A 237 10.15 -1.71 -24.24
CA LEU A 237 9.57 -1.69 -25.59
C LEU A 237 9.69 -3.04 -26.31
N GLU A 238 10.68 -3.86 -25.94
CA GLU A 238 11.00 -5.13 -26.59
C GLU A 238 10.22 -6.33 -26.01
N GLN A 239 9.22 -6.08 -25.16
CA GLN A 239 8.48 -7.13 -24.47
C GLN A 239 7.34 -7.73 -25.31
N ARG A 240 7.05 -9.02 -25.07
CA ARG A 240 5.90 -9.72 -25.68
C ARG A 240 4.57 -9.04 -25.35
N ILE A 241 4.47 -8.43 -24.17
CA ILE A 241 3.27 -7.79 -23.68
C ILE A 241 3.34 -6.31 -24.09
N GLN A 242 2.54 -5.93 -25.09
CA GLN A 242 2.45 -4.55 -25.60
C GLN A 242 1.70 -3.64 -24.61
N GLN A 243 2.32 -3.36 -23.48
CA GLN A 243 1.80 -2.41 -22.51
C GLN A 243 2.57 -1.11 -22.52
N PHE A 244 1.86 -0.02 -22.32
CA PHE A 244 2.48 1.27 -22.05
C PHE A 244 3.10 1.21 -20.66
N VAL A 245 4.41 1.39 -20.60
CA VAL A 245 5.18 1.43 -19.36
C VAL A 245 5.85 2.80 -19.27
N ASP A 246 5.84 3.39 -18.09
CA ASP A 246 6.66 4.55 -17.78
C ASP A 246 7.43 4.31 -16.48
N CYS A 247 8.43 5.15 -16.25
CA CYS A 247 9.28 5.05 -15.09
C CYS A 247 9.75 6.42 -14.60
N THR A 248 10.14 6.46 -13.33
CA THR A 248 10.76 7.61 -12.69
C THR A 248 12.01 7.18 -11.97
N LEU A 249 12.99 8.08 -11.95
CA LEU A 249 14.26 7.84 -11.31
C LEU A 249 14.66 9.07 -10.49
N ASP A 250 14.77 8.86 -9.19
CA ASP A 250 15.13 9.88 -8.23
C ASP A 250 16.40 9.48 -7.48
N TYR A 251 17.24 10.46 -7.22
CA TYR A 251 18.39 10.36 -6.34
C TYR A 251 18.21 11.41 -5.25
N PHE A 252 18.51 11.02 -4.01
CA PHE A 252 18.36 11.79 -2.78
C PHE A 252 19.74 12.03 -2.17
N ASN A 253 19.86 13.02 -1.27
CA ASN A 253 21.16 13.47 -0.74
C ASN A 253 21.93 12.42 0.08
N ASN A 254 21.26 11.35 0.53
CA ASN A 254 21.83 10.34 1.43
C ASN A 254 22.41 9.10 0.73
N HIS A 255 22.87 9.22 -0.52
CA HIS A 255 23.22 8.09 -1.40
C HIS A 255 22.07 7.10 -1.63
N TYR A 256 20.85 7.50 -1.31
CA TYR A 256 19.66 6.73 -1.66
C TYR A 256 19.07 7.28 -2.95
N GLY A 257 18.39 6.42 -3.68
CA GLY A 257 17.55 6.78 -4.79
C GLY A 257 16.36 5.83 -4.85
N GLN A 258 15.52 6.06 -5.83
CA GLN A 258 14.44 5.15 -6.15
C GLN A 258 14.23 5.10 -7.65
N CYS A 259 13.91 3.91 -8.12
CA CYS A 259 13.40 3.69 -9.45
C CYS A 259 11.96 3.19 -9.31
N GLN A 260 11.01 3.88 -9.92
CA GLN A 260 9.62 3.46 -9.97
C GLN A 260 9.29 3.11 -11.40
N VAL A 261 8.77 1.92 -11.65
CA VAL A 261 8.34 1.47 -12.98
C VAL A 261 6.90 1.00 -12.88
N PHE A 262 6.05 1.42 -13.82
CA PHE A 262 4.63 1.06 -13.77
C PHE A 262 4.00 0.95 -15.16
N SER A 263 3.02 0.05 -15.25
CA SER A 263 2.13 -0.06 -16.41
C SER A 263 1.07 1.04 -16.38
N LEU A 264 0.67 1.51 -17.57
CA LEU A 264 -0.39 2.49 -17.77
C LEU A 264 -1.64 1.86 -18.42
N PRO A 265 -2.86 2.27 -18.03
CA PRO A 265 -3.17 3.23 -16.96
C PRO A 265 -2.77 2.70 -15.56
N PHE A 266 -2.45 3.60 -14.63
CA PHE A 266 -1.99 3.21 -13.31
C PHE A 266 -3.11 2.54 -12.51
N ILE A 267 -2.84 1.32 -12.05
CA ILE A 267 -3.81 0.47 -11.34
C ILE A 267 -3.74 0.62 -9.81
N GLY A 268 -2.68 1.23 -9.28
CA GLY A 268 -2.51 1.39 -7.84
C GLY A 268 -3.40 2.50 -7.27
N THR A 269 -3.77 2.37 -6.00
CA THR A 269 -4.48 3.42 -5.26
C THR A 269 -3.55 4.34 -4.47
N ARG A 270 -2.25 4.02 -4.47
CA ARG A 270 -1.24 4.65 -3.64
C ARG A 270 0.04 4.87 -4.44
N LEU A 271 0.57 6.09 -4.37
CA LEU A 271 1.88 6.48 -4.86
C LEU A 271 2.74 6.95 -3.69
N ASP A 272 3.90 6.33 -3.53
CA ASP A 272 4.77 6.59 -2.39
C ASP A 272 6.11 7.21 -2.81
N PHE A 273 6.58 8.19 -2.03
CA PHE A 273 7.87 8.87 -2.17
C PHE A 273 8.03 9.62 -3.50
N ILE A 274 6.97 10.28 -3.97
CA ILE A 274 7.00 11.04 -5.22
C ILE A 274 7.81 12.34 -5.04
N SER A 275 8.78 12.56 -5.92
CA SER A 275 9.64 13.76 -5.94
C SER A 275 9.16 14.80 -6.98
N ASN A 276 9.90 15.91 -7.11
CA ASN A 276 9.67 16.89 -8.17
C ASN A 276 9.88 16.36 -9.61
N ARG A 277 10.52 15.19 -9.78
CA ARG A 277 10.80 14.61 -11.10
C ARG A 277 9.70 13.69 -11.61
N PHE A 278 8.70 13.38 -10.79
CA PHE A 278 7.65 12.45 -11.18
C PHE A 278 6.81 13.04 -12.32
N PRO A 279 6.61 12.32 -13.44
CA PRO A 279 5.97 12.85 -14.62
C PRO A 279 4.45 12.89 -14.43
N LEU A 280 3.96 13.84 -13.64
CA LEU A 280 2.52 14.16 -13.57
C LEU A 280 2.02 14.88 -14.84
N PHE A 281 2.91 15.13 -15.81
CA PHE A 281 2.81 16.31 -16.68
C PHE A 281 2.07 16.09 -18.01
N ASP A 282 1.99 14.87 -18.56
CA ASP A 282 1.60 14.74 -19.98
C ASP A 282 0.43 13.83 -20.29
N VAL A 283 -0.20 13.17 -19.31
CA VAL A 283 -1.27 12.21 -19.62
C VAL A 283 -2.42 12.32 -18.63
N THR A 284 -3.50 12.96 -19.06
CA THR A 284 -4.76 13.05 -18.31
C THR A 284 -5.31 11.66 -17.99
N ASN A 285 -5.90 11.49 -16.80
CA ASN A 285 -6.52 10.25 -16.29
C ASN A 285 -5.62 9.04 -16.02
N THR A 286 -4.30 9.17 -16.19
CA THR A 286 -3.35 8.07 -15.97
C THR A 286 -3.34 7.55 -14.54
N PHE A 287 -3.53 8.44 -13.57
CA PHE A 287 -3.48 8.15 -12.14
C PHE A 287 -4.83 8.34 -11.44
N SER A 288 -5.93 8.20 -12.19
CA SER A 288 -7.30 8.40 -11.69
C SER A 288 -7.66 7.53 -10.48
N ASN A 289 -7.04 6.35 -10.33
CA ASN A 289 -7.26 5.44 -9.20
C ASN A 289 -6.53 5.85 -7.91
N VAL A 290 -5.58 6.79 -7.98
CA VAL A 290 -4.73 7.15 -6.84
C VAL A 290 -5.52 8.00 -5.84
N THR A 291 -5.67 7.49 -4.63
CA THR A 291 -6.33 8.17 -3.51
C THR A 291 -5.35 8.57 -2.41
N THR A 292 -4.12 8.04 -2.43
CA THR A 292 -3.09 8.31 -1.41
C THR A 292 -1.78 8.67 -2.07
N LEU A 293 -1.22 9.82 -1.70
CA LEU A 293 0.05 10.33 -2.20
C LEU A 293 0.98 10.67 -1.04
N LEU A 294 2.21 10.17 -1.12
CA LEU A 294 3.33 10.54 -0.26
C LEU A 294 4.37 11.28 -1.11
N LEU A 295 4.59 12.56 -0.81
CA LEU A 295 5.60 13.39 -1.44
C LEU A 295 6.87 13.42 -0.58
N PHE A 296 8.03 13.24 -1.23
CA PHE A 296 9.33 13.33 -0.59
C PHE A 296 10.38 13.83 -1.58
N ASP A 297 11.08 14.90 -1.22
CA ASP A 297 12.23 15.42 -1.95
C ASP A 297 13.14 16.15 -0.96
N ASP A 298 14.39 15.69 -0.82
CA ASP A 298 15.41 16.29 0.05
C ASP A 298 16.42 17.13 -0.74
N ILE A 299 16.22 17.29 -2.05
CA ILE A 299 17.08 18.05 -2.96
C ILE A 299 16.39 19.32 -3.43
N LYS A 300 15.09 19.27 -3.73
CA LYS A 300 14.32 20.42 -4.25
C LYS A 300 13.05 20.69 -3.45
N PRO A 301 12.70 21.96 -3.21
CA PRO A 301 11.40 22.30 -2.64
C PRO A 301 10.26 21.94 -3.60
N PHE A 302 9.06 21.72 -3.06
CA PHE A 302 7.85 21.57 -3.88
C PHE A 302 7.17 22.94 -4.03
N GLU A 303 7.20 23.51 -5.22
CA GLU A 303 6.61 24.84 -5.47
C GLU A 303 5.08 24.80 -5.61
N HIS A 304 4.44 25.98 -5.58
CA HIS A 304 2.98 26.10 -5.71
C HIS A 304 2.47 25.40 -6.98
N ASN A 305 3.14 25.66 -8.11
CA ASN A 305 2.82 25.05 -9.40
C ASN A 305 2.95 23.52 -9.40
N PHE A 306 3.77 22.93 -8.52
CA PHE A 306 3.83 21.48 -8.34
C PHE A 306 2.52 20.95 -7.76
N PHE A 307 2.00 21.56 -6.70
CA PHE A 307 0.75 21.14 -6.09
C PHE A 307 -0.47 21.36 -7.00
N GLU A 308 -0.44 22.40 -7.85
CA GLU A 308 -1.49 22.59 -8.85
C GLU A 308 -1.55 21.38 -9.78
N ARG A 309 -0.40 20.94 -10.29
CA ARG A 309 -0.32 19.75 -11.16
C ARG A 309 -0.73 18.47 -10.44
N VAL A 310 -0.41 18.33 -9.15
CA VAL A 310 -0.90 17.21 -8.33
C VAL A 310 -2.42 17.15 -8.33
N THR A 311 -3.12 18.27 -8.15
CA THR A 311 -4.60 18.28 -8.18
C THR A 311 -5.19 17.91 -9.53
N GLN A 312 -4.51 18.27 -10.62
CA GLN A 312 -4.96 17.96 -11.99
C GLN A 312 -4.74 16.48 -12.33
N ALA A 313 -3.58 15.93 -11.95
CA ALA A 313 -3.24 14.54 -12.24
C ALA A 313 -3.98 13.55 -11.31
N LEU A 314 -4.29 13.96 -10.07
CA LEU A 314 -4.88 13.13 -9.02
C LEU A 314 -6.21 13.74 -8.50
N PRO A 315 -7.25 13.82 -9.35
CA PRO A 315 -8.49 14.51 -8.99
C PRO A 315 -9.22 13.86 -7.81
N HIS A 316 -8.97 12.57 -7.51
CA HIS A 316 -9.60 11.83 -6.41
C HIS A 316 -8.71 11.65 -5.17
N LEU A 317 -7.66 12.46 -5.04
CA LEU A 317 -6.75 12.38 -3.90
C LEU A 317 -7.47 12.61 -2.57
N LYS A 318 -7.41 11.61 -1.68
CA LYS A 318 -8.03 11.63 -0.34
C LYS A 318 -7.02 11.83 0.78
N THR A 319 -5.79 11.37 0.59
CA THR A 319 -4.73 11.47 1.59
C THR A 319 -3.46 12.00 0.94
N LEU A 320 -2.94 13.09 1.49
CA LEU A 320 -1.70 13.72 1.06
C LEU A 320 -0.76 13.81 2.24
N ASN A 321 0.43 13.27 2.06
CA ASN A 321 1.49 13.31 3.06
C ASN A 321 2.72 13.95 2.44
N VAL A 322 3.21 15.04 3.03
CA VAL A 322 4.31 15.84 2.48
C VAL A 322 5.48 15.80 3.44
N PHE A 323 6.65 15.47 2.88
CA PHE A 323 7.94 15.48 3.56
C PHE A 323 8.90 16.32 2.73
N ASN A 324 9.18 17.53 3.18
CA ASN A 324 10.15 18.39 2.53
C ASN A 324 10.59 19.48 3.51
N LEU A 325 11.85 19.44 3.93
CA LEU A 325 12.39 20.39 4.90
C LEU A 325 12.95 21.66 4.25
N LEU A 326 12.92 21.75 2.92
CA LEU A 326 13.43 22.89 2.16
C LEU A 326 12.36 23.98 2.05
N GLU A 327 12.80 25.22 2.26
CA GLU A 327 12.00 26.44 2.05
C GLU A 327 11.54 26.55 0.59
N GLN A 328 10.31 27.01 0.37
CA GLN A 328 9.79 27.25 -0.99
C GLN A 328 10.43 28.51 -1.58
N GLU A 329 10.85 28.45 -2.84
CA GLU A 329 11.48 29.60 -3.52
C GLU A 329 10.44 30.62 -4.00
N GLU A 330 9.23 30.17 -4.36
CA GLU A 330 8.17 31.06 -4.84
C GLU A 330 7.59 31.91 -3.69
N THR A 331 7.88 33.21 -3.70
CA THR A 331 7.36 34.16 -2.70
C THR A 331 5.83 34.18 -2.61
N LYS A 332 5.29 34.60 -1.45
CA LYS A 332 3.84 34.68 -1.17
C LYS A 332 3.02 35.42 -2.25
N ASN A 333 3.64 36.34 -2.99
CA ASN A 333 2.98 37.23 -3.96
C ASN A 333 2.90 36.69 -5.39
N THR A 334 3.52 35.55 -5.72
CA THR A 334 3.55 35.04 -7.12
C THR A 334 2.41 34.07 -7.45
N ALA A 335 1.77 33.43 -6.47
CA ALA A 335 0.67 32.51 -6.74
C ALA A 335 -0.67 33.25 -6.81
N THR A 336 -1.23 33.35 -8.03
CA THR A 336 -2.53 33.98 -8.27
C THR A 336 -3.69 32.99 -8.28
N LYS A 337 -3.41 31.69 -8.42
CA LYS A 337 -4.43 30.65 -8.56
C LYS A 337 -4.61 29.88 -7.26
N LEU A 338 -5.85 29.79 -6.78
CA LEU A 338 -6.20 28.97 -5.62
C LEU A 338 -6.15 27.48 -6.01
N ILE A 339 -5.36 26.69 -5.28
CA ILE A 339 -5.31 25.24 -5.48
C ILE A 339 -6.48 24.60 -4.73
N VAL A 340 -7.24 23.76 -5.40
CA VAL A 340 -8.42 23.11 -4.81
C VAL A 340 -8.20 21.61 -4.70
N PHE A 341 -8.16 21.11 -3.47
CA PHE A 341 -8.13 19.67 -3.18
C PHE A 341 -9.54 19.19 -2.78
N SER A 342 -10.41 19.04 -3.78
CA SER A 342 -11.85 18.78 -3.59
C SER A 342 -12.19 17.54 -2.74
N HIS A 343 -11.29 16.55 -2.72
CA HIS A 343 -11.51 15.25 -2.08
C HIS A 343 -10.55 14.95 -0.93
N LEU A 344 -9.66 15.88 -0.57
CA LEU A 344 -8.64 15.63 0.44
C LEU A 344 -9.27 15.58 1.84
N VAL A 345 -9.18 14.41 2.46
CA VAL A 345 -9.73 14.10 3.78
C VAL A 345 -8.65 14.17 4.86
N ALA A 346 -7.44 13.72 4.53
CA ALA A 346 -6.32 13.65 5.47
C ALA A 346 -5.09 14.36 4.90
N LEU A 347 -4.56 15.31 5.66
CA LEU A 347 -3.36 16.07 5.33
C LEU A 347 -2.29 15.84 6.41
N ILE A 348 -1.11 15.40 5.99
CA ILE A 348 -0.01 15.04 6.89
C ILE A 348 1.22 15.89 6.58
N LEU A 349 1.63 16.69 7.56
CA LEU A 349 2.60 17.80 7.49
C LEU A 349 3.51 17.83 8.74
N HIS A 350 4.23 16.73 9.01
CA HIS A 350 5.07 16.64 10.20
C HIS A 350 6.53 17.01 9.94
N ASP A 351 7.15 16.44 8.91
CA ASP A 351 8.54 16.70 8.54
C ASP A 351 8.60 17.68 7.37
N ILE A 352 8.10 18.89 7.59
CA ILE A 352 8.00 19.94 6.56
C ILE A 352 8.68 21.25 6.96
N HIS A 353 9.06 22.07 5.99
CA HIS A 353 9.25 23.50 6.19
C HIS A 353 7.90 24.19 6.46
N MET A 354 7.90 25.32 7.19
CA MET A 354 6.67 26.03 7.58
C MET A 354 5.85 26.54 6.37
N ASP A 355 6.49 26.82 5.25
CA ASP A 355 5.81 27.32 4.04
C ASP A 355 4.78 26.33 3.51
N TYR A 356 5.02 25.02 3.65
CA TYR A 356 4.05 24.01 3.22
C TYR A 356 2.77 24.08 4.05
N ALA A 357 2.87 24.34 5.36
CA ALA A 357 1.69 24.55 6.20
C ALA A 357 0.91 25.79 5.75
N GLU A 358 1.60 26.88 5.41
CA GLU A 358 0.98 28.09 4.86
C GLU A 358 0.35 27.85 3.48
N GLN A 359 1.06 27.14 2.59
CA GLN A 359 0.58 26.79 1.25
C GLN A 359 -0.72 25.99 1.30
N PHE A 360 -0.82 24.99 2.18
CA PHE A 360 -2.03 24.17 2.28
C PHE A 360 -3.13 24.84 3.10
N LEU A 361 -2.82 25.43 4.25
CA LEU A 361 -3.85 25.96 5.13
C LEU A 361 -4.31 27.35 4.72
N CYS A 362 -3.43 28.24 4.25
CA CYS A 362 -3.79 29.61 3.89
C CYS A 362 -4.00 29.83 2.38
N ARG A 363 -3.35 29.05 1.51
CA ARG A 363 -3.32 29.32 0.05
C ARG A 363 -3.99 28.24 -0.81
N SER A 364 -4.68 27.30 -0.18
CA SER A 364 -5.44 26.24 -0.85
C SER A 364 -6.87 26.17 -0.32
N HIS A 365 -7.74 25.48 -1.04
CA HIS A 365 -9.09 25.15 -0.58
C HIS A 365 -9.22 23.66 -0.29
N LEU A 366 -9.53 23.33 0.96
CA LEU A 366 -9.59 21.98 1.51
C LEU A 366 -10.98 21.67 2.09
N PRO A 367 -12.05 21.64 1.28
CA PRO A 367 -13.44 21.61 1.77
C PRO A 367 -13.81 20.35 2.56
N ARG A 368 -13.02 19.27 2.45
CA ARG A 368 -13.29 17.97 3.06
C ARG A 368 -12.23 17.55 4.07
N LEU A 369 -11.40 18.47 4.54
CA LEU A 369 -10.35 18.15 5.50
C LEU A 369 -10.98 17.73 6.84
N ILE A 370 -10.72 16.50 7.27
CA ILE A 370 -11.18 15.92 8.54
C ILE A 370 -10.01 15.60 9.45
N GLU A 371 -8.89 15.15 8.88
CA GLU A 371 -7.69 14.78 9.65
C GLU A 371 -6.51 15.67 9.28
N LEU A 372 -5.92 16.32 10.28
CA LEU A 372 -4.72 17.14 10.14
C LEU A 372 -3.62 16.63 11.07
N PHE A 373 -2.48 16.31 10.49
CA PHE A 373 -1.27 15.97 11.22
C PHE A 373 -0.26 17.07 10.93
N ILE A 374 0.19 17.80 11.94
CA ILE A 374 1.01 18.99 11.72
C ILE A 374 2.06 19.14 12.82
N ARG A 375 3.23 19.70 12.49
CA ARG A 375 4.26 20.09 13.47
C ARG A 375 3.76 21.26 14.32
N ASN A 376 4.06 21.25 15.62
CA ASN A 376 3.49 22.20 16.57
C ASN A 376 3.83 23.67 16.26
N ASP A 377 5.09 23.97 15.96
CA ASP A 377 5.59 25.29 15.59
C ASP A 377 4.90 25.85 14.33
N ALA A 378 4.73 25.03 13.30
CA ALA A 378 4.04 25.40 12.07
C ALA A 378 2.56 25.75 12.36
N LEU A 379 1.90 24.97 13.21
CA LEU A 379 0.54 25.26 13.62
C LEU A 379 0.42 26.58 14.40
N LEU A 380 1.33 26.83 15.36
CA LEU A 380 1.33 28.05 16.15
C LEU A 380 1.50 29.31 15.28
N LEU A 381 2.34 29.25 14.24
CA LEU A 381 2.50 30.33 13.28
C LEU A 381 1.18 30.63 12.55
N ILE A 382 0.49 29.59 12.06
CA ILE A 382 -0.78 29.74 11.34
C ILE A 382 -1.85 30.36 12.25
N ILE A 383 -1.91 29.92 13.52
CA ILE A 383 -2.83 30.48 14.51
C ILE A 383 -2.50 31.94 14.79
N ALA A 384 -1.22 32.28 14.97
CA ALA A 384 -0.77 33.64 15.25
C ALA A 384 -1.12 34.61 14.11
N ASN A 385 -1.04 34.14 12.85
CA ASN A 385 -1.40 34.94 11.68
C ASN A 385 -2.91 35.16 11.53
N ASN A 386 -3.75 34.39 12.24
CA ASN A 386 -5.21 34.54 12.28
C ASN A 386 -5.90 34.54 10.90
N ASP A 387 -5.34 33.78 9.95
CA ASP A 387 -5.77 33.76 8.54
C ASP A 387 -7.17 33.15 8.38
N GLN A 388 -8.04 33.81 7.60
CA GLN A 388 -9.43 33.38 7.41
C GLN A 388 -9.55 32.11 6.55
N GLN A 389 -8.69 31.94 5.55
CA GLN A 389 -8.68 30.74 4.72
C GLN A 389 -8.24 29.53 5.53
N ALA A 390 -7.25 29.70 6.41
CA ALA A 390 -6.84 28.66 7.34
C ALA A 390 -7.97 28.25 8.30
N LYS A 391 -8.72 29.21 8.85
CA LYS A 391 -9.93 28.89 9.65
C LYS A 391 -10.95 28.10 8.84
N ASN A 392 -11.22 28.52 7.60
CA ASN A 392 -12.18 27.84 6.73
C ASN A 392 -11.75 26.39 6.42
N ASN A 393 -10.47 26.18 6.13
CA ASN A 393 -9.92 24.84 5.86
C ASN A 393 -9.90 23.95 7.10
N CYS A 394 -9.71 24.52 8.30
CA CYS A 394 -9.64 23.77 9.56
C CYS A 394 -11.00 23.55 10.25
N ALA A 395 -12.06 24.26 9.85
CA ALA A 395 -13.35 24.24 10.53
C ALA A 395 -13.96 22.83 10.73
N ASN A 396 -13.77 21.94 9.75
CA ASN A 396 -14.30 20.57 9.76
C ASN A 396 -13.31 19.52 10.26
N VAL A 397 -12.13 19.92 10.76
CA VAL A 397 -11.13 18.98 11.25
C VAL A 397 -11.61 18.40 12.58
N GLU A 398 -11.85 17.09 12.59
CA GLU A 398 -12.26 16.32 13.77
C GLU A 398 -11.07 15.63 14.45
N ARG A 399 -9.95 15.48 13.74
CA ARG A 399 -8.76 14.78 14.23
C ARG A 399 -7.51 15.60 13.97
N LEU A 400 -7.11 16.36 14.97
CA LEU A 400 -5.82 17.06 15.00
C LEU A 400 -4.77 16.19 15.69
N ARG A 401 -3.66 15.93 15.03
CA ARG A 401 -2.46 15.30 15.62
C ARG A 401 -1.28 16.23 15.53
N ILE A 402 -0.84 16.70 16.68
CA ILE A 402 0.34 17.56 16.79
C ILE A 402 1.57 16.68 16.99
N VAL A 403 2.54 16.81 16.11
CA VAL A 403 3.85 16.17 16.25
C VAL A 403 4.74 17.10 17.07
N GLU A 404 5.39 16.54 18.10
CA GLU A 404 6.23 17.24 19.09
C GLU A 404 5.47 18.25 19.99
N PRO A 405 4.58 17.77 20.89
CA PRO A 405 3.76 18.62 21.76
C PRO A 405 4.55 19.17 22.96
N TRP A 406 5.65 19.90 22.71
CA TRP A 406 6.43 20.52 23.79
C TRP A 406 5.81 21.83 24.30
N ILE A 407 4.80 22.36 23.61
CA ILE A 407 4.07 23.57 24.00
C ILE A 407 2.58 23.26 23.84
N GLU A 408 1.82 23.28 24.94
CA GLU A 408 0.37 23.14 24.88
C GLU A 408 -0.23 24.31 24.08
N PRO A 409 -1.04 24.04 23.05
CA PRO A 409 -1.66 25.11 22.28
C PRO A 409 -2.59 25.91 23.19
N THR A 410 -2.39 27.23 23.24
CA THR A 410 -3.28 28.16 23.94
C THR A 410 -4.72 28.02 23.42
N ASN A 411 -5.74 28.41 24.20
CA ASN A 411 -7.16 28.36 23.81
C ASN A 411 -7.48 29.03 22.45
N ALA A 412 -6.55 29.79 21.86
CA ALA A 412 -6.65 30.38 20.53
C ALA A 412 -6.88 29.35 19.41
N HIS A 413 -6.47 28.08 19.58
CA HIS A 413 -6.69 27.03 18.57
C HIS A 413 -8.18 26.67 18.38
N LEU A 414 -9.04 26.90 19.39
CA LEU A 414 -10.48 26.61 19.31
C LEU A 414 -11.18 27.40 18.19
N ASN A 415 -10.64 28.56 17.81
CA ASN A 415 -11.17 29.35 16.70
C ASN A 415 -10.88 28.75 15.31
N PHE A 416 -9.90 27.83 15.23
CA PHE A 416 -9.54 27.12 14.01
C PHE A 416 -10.15 25.73 13.94
N PHE A 417 -10.34 25.08 15.10
CA PHE A 417 -10.80 23.69 15.21
C PHE A 417 -12.06 23.58 16.08
N PRO A 418 -13.21 24.14 15.65
CA PRO A 418 -14.44 24.14 16.46
C PRO A 418 -15.07 22.75 16.64
N SER A 419 -14.63 21.76 15.85
CA SER A 419 -15.15 20.38 15.87
C SER A 419 -14.37 19.45 16.82
N ILE A 420 -13.30 19.94 17.47
CA ILE A 420 -12.47 19.21 18.45
C ILE A 420 -12.78 19.75 19.84
#